data_AF-A0A1B8S849-F1
#
_entry.id   AF-A0A1B8S849-F1
#
_cell.length_a   1.000
_cell.length_b   1.000
_cell.length_c   1.000
_cell.angle_alpha   90.00
_cell.angle_beta   90.00
_cell.angle_gamma   90.00
#
_symmetry.space_group_name_H-M   'P 1'
#
loop_
_entity.id
_entity.type
_entity.pdbx_description
1 polymer ?
#
loop_
_entity_poly.entity_id
_entity_poly.type
_entity_poly.pdbx_seq_one_letter_code
_entity_poly.pdbx_strand_id
1 'polypeptide(L)' 'MPKYNDMFELSVEDMDLIETSLRHTRDTLSETHPAAGSADAETLRRVHALLGQLHNQKIFYYPKDKVYVSG' A
#
# COMPACT_ATOMS: atom_id res chain seq x y z
N MET A 1 15.20 22.90 -15.23
CA MET A 1 14.00 22.47 -14.48
C MET A 1 14.46 21.87 -13.17
N PRO A 2 13.85 22.19 -12.02
CA PRO A 2 14.17 21.52 -10.77
C PRO A 2 13.89 20.02 -10.92
N LYS A 3 14.88 19.19 -10.58
CA LYS A 3 14.78 17.73 -10.59
C LYS A 3 14.44 17.29 -9.17
N TYR A 4 13.43 16.46 -9.00
CA TYR A 4 13.12 15.87 -7.70
C TYR A 4 14.20 14.86 -7.32
N ASN A 5 14.43 14.72 -6.02
CA ASN A 5 15.29 13.67 -5.49
C ASN A 5 14.54 12.32 -5.64
N ASP A 6 15.19 11.36 -6.28
CA ASP A 6 14.70 10.00 -6.48
C ASP A 6 15.08 9.07 -5.31
N MET A 7 16.00 9.51 -4.45
CA MET A 7 16.42 8.81 -3.24
C MET A 7 15.81 9.49 -2.02
N PHE A 8 14.78 8.87 -1.44
CA PHE A 8 14.13 9.33 -0.22
C PHE A 8 14.41 8.35 0.91
N GLU A 9 14.77 8.88 2.08
CA GLU A 9 14.95 8.11 3.31
C GLU A 9 13.63 8.14 4.09
N LEU A 10 13.07 6.97 4.38
CA LEU A 10 11.87 6.80 5.20
C LEU A 10 12.19 5.82 6.33
N SER A 11 11.78 6.16 7.54
CA SER A 11 11.88 5.22 8.66
C SER A 11 10.82 4.11 8.52
N VAL A 12 11.00 3.00 9.25
CA VAL A 12 9.98 1.95 9.30
C VAL A 12 8.64 2.48 9.83
N GLU A 13 8.69 3.40 10.81
CA GLU A 13 7.50 4.04 11.38
C GLU A 13 6.77 4.91 10.35
N ASP A 14 7.51 5.66 9.52
CA ASP A 14 6.92 6.44 8.42
C ASP A 14 6.24 5.53 7.40
N MET A 15 6.87 4.40 7.07
CA MET A 15 6.30 3.41 6.15
C MET A 15 5.01 2.81 6.69
N ASP A 16 4.97 2.45 7.97
CA ASP A 16 3.78 1.90 8.63
C ASP A 16 2.64 2.94 8.71
N LEU A 17 2.98 4.21 8.97
CA LEU A 17 2.02 5.31 8.96
C LEU A 17 1.41 5.50 7.56
N ILE A 18 2.25 5.57 6.52
CA ILE A 18 1.82 5.67 5.12
C ILE A 18 0.90 4.50 4.76
N GLU A 19 1.29 3.27 5.09
CA GLU A 19 0.51 2.09 4.79
C GLU A 19 -0.85 2.11 5.50
N THR A 20 -0.88 2.52 6.77
CA THR A 20 -2.12 2.65 7.56
C THR A 20 -3.06 3.68 6.94
N SER A 21 -2.54 4.85 6.55
CA SER A 21 -3.32 5.89 5.87
C SER A 21 -3.86 5.40 4.53
N LEU A 22 -3.04 4.71 3.72
CA LEU A 22 -3.47 4.15 2.43
C LEU A 22 -4.55 3.08 2.60
N ARG A 23 -4.44 2.21 3.61
CA ARG A 23 -5.48 1.22 3.94
C ARG A 23 -6.79 1.90 4.30
N HIS A 24 -6.75 2.93 5.14
CA HIS A 24 -7.94 3.72 5.49
C HIS A 24 -8.57 4.37 4.24
N THR A 25 -7.78 5.03 3.39
CA THR A 25 -8.28 5.64 2.15
C THR A 25 -8.93 4.62 1.22
N ARG A 26 -8.31 3.44 1.05
CA ARG A 26 -8.89 2.34 0.27
C ARG A 26 -10.24 1.93 0.82
N ASP A 27 -10.35 1.75 2.14
CA ASP A 27 -11.57 1.26 2.78
C ASP A 27 -12.70 2.28 2.61
N THR A 28 -12.43 3.56 2.90
CA THR A 28 -13.39 4.65 2.69
C THR A 28 -13.85 4.75 1.23
N LEU A 29 -12.93 4.68 0.27
CA LEU A 29 -13.29 4.76 -1.16
C LEU A 29 -13.99 3.49 -1.67
N SER A 30 -13.77 2.34 -1.05
CA SER A 30 -14.44 1.10 -1.44
C SER A 30 -15.91 1.11 -1.02
N GLU A 31 -16.20 1.67 0.16
CA GLU A 31 -17.56 1.82 0.70
C GLU A 31 -18.45 2.72 -0.17
N THR A 32 -17.88 3.70 -0.88
CA THR A 32 -18.64 4.60 -1.76
C THR A 32 -19.03 3.95 -3.09
N HIS A 33 -18.54 2.74 -3.39
CA HIS A 33 -18.76 2.02 -4.64
C HIS A 33 -18.64 2.91 -5.88
N PRO A 34 -17.45 3.50 -6.12
CA PRO A 34 -17.26 4.50 -7.15
C PRO A 34 -17.53 3.92 -8.54
N ALA A 35 -18.24 4.69 -9.37
CA ALA A 35 -18.54 4.30 -10.74
C ALA A 35 -17.25 4.07 -11.54
N ALA A 36 -17.24 3.07 -12.41
CA ALA A 36 -16.10 2.78 -13.27
C ALA A 36 -15.72 4.03 -14.10
N GLY A 37 -14.44 4.40 -14.07
CA GLY A 37 -13.91 5.58 -14.76
C GLY A 37 -14.02 6.89 -13.97
N SER A 38 -14.57 6.88 -12.74
CA SER A 38 -14.52 8.05 -11.87
C SER A 38 -13.11 8.30 -11.33
N ALA A 39 -12.87 9.53 -10.86
CA ALA A 39 -11.61 9.88 -10.19
C ALA A 39 -11.36 9.04 -8.94
N ASP A 40 -12.42 8.70 -8.21
CA ASP A 40 -12.36 7.86 -7.01
C ASP A 40 -12.00 6.40 -7.36
N ALA A 41 -12.55 5.86 -8.46
CA ALA A 41 -12.20 4.52 -8.93
C ALA A 41 -10.74 4.43 -9.37
N GLU A 42 -10.22 5.48 -10.03
CA GLU A 42 -8.80 5.54 -10.41
C GLU A 42 -7.89 5.70 -9.18
N THR A 43 -8.30 6.54 -8.22
CA THR A 43 -7.57 6.70 -6.95
C THR A 43 -7.51 5.38 -6.18
N LEU A 44 -8.63 4.66 -6.08
CA LEU A 44 -8.71 3.35 -5.44
C LEU A 44 -7.76 2.34 -6.12
N ARG A 45 -7.75 2.28 -7.45
CA ARG A 45 -6.82 1.43 -8.21
C ARG A 45 -5.36 1.78 -7.90
N ARG A 46 -5.02 3.07 -7.84
CA ARG A 46 -3.66 3.54 -7.56
C ARG A 46 -3.22 3.21 -6.13
N VAL A 47 -4.12 3.37 -5.16
CA VAL A 47 -3.87 2.99 -3.76
C VAL A 47 -3.61 1.48 -3.65
N HIS A 48 -4.41 0.65 -4.34
CA HIS A 48 -4.18 -0.80 -4.39
C HIS A 48 -2.80 -1.16 -4.96
N ALA A 49 -2.41 -0.54 -6.07
CA ALA A 49 -1.10 -0.78 -6.68
C ALA A 49 0.04 -0.39 -5.74
N LEU A 50 -0.06 0.77 -5.09
CA LEU A 50 0.96 1.26 -4.15
C LEU A 50 1.08 0.35 -2.92
N LEU A 51 -0.03 -0.04 -2.30
CA LEU A 51 -0.03 -0.99 -1.19
C LEU A 51 0.65 -2.32 -1.56
N GLY A 52 0.43 -2.82 -2.78
CA GLY A 52 1.11 -4.00 -3.29
C GLY A 52 2.62 -3.80 -3.46
N GLN A 53 3.05 -2.65 -3.97
CA GLN A 53 4.47 -2.31 -4.08
C GLN A 53 5.14 -2.21 -2.71
N LEU A 54 4.49 -1.56 -1.74
CA LEU A 54 4.98 -1.45 -0.36
C LEU A 54 5.11 -2.83 0.30
N HIS A 55 4.11 -3.68 0.14
CA HIS A 55 4.12 -5.06 0.65
C HIS A 55 5.32 -5.85 0.10
N ASN A 56 5.65 -5.70 -1.18
CA ASN A 56 6.76 -6.41 -1.82
C ASN A 56 8.15 -5.98 -1.32
N GLN A 57 8.26 -4.85 -0.64
CA GLN A 57 9.52 -4.42 -0.01
C GLN A 57 9.72 -5.00 1.39
N LYS A 58 8.70 -5.65 1.98
CA LYS A 58 8.80 -6.20 3.35
C LYS A 58 9.59 -7.51 3.38
N ILE A 59 10.42 -7.66 4.41
CA ILE A 59 11.06 -8.93 4.74
C ILE A 59 10.11 -9.73 5.63
N PHE A 60 9.49 -10.77 5.08
CA PHE A 60 8.62 -11.66 5.85
C PHE A 60 9.46 -12.75 6.52
N TYR A 61 9.52 -12.74 7.84
CA TYR A 61 10.15 -13.83 8.58
C TYR A 61 9.30 -15.09 8.49
N TYR A 62 9.90 -16.19 8.01
CA TYR A 62 9.28 -17.51 7.98
C TYR A 62 10.03 -18.47 8.92
N PRO A 63 9.38 -19.00 9.97
CA PRO A 63 9.99 -20.01 10.83
C PRO A 63 10.07 -21.36 10.09
N LYS A 64 11.28 -21.88 9.89
CA LYS A 64 11.54 -23.11 9.13
C LYS A 64 10.94 -24.38 9.73
N ASP A 65 10.66 -24.37 11.05
CA ASP A 65 10.23 -25.56 11.79
C ASP A 65 8.71 -25.66 12.00
N LYS A 66 7.91 -24.85 11.30
CA LYS A 66 6.44 -24.88 11.41
C LYS A 66 5.78 -25.03 10.04
N VAL A 67 4.72 -25.84 10.00
CA VAL A 67 3.88 -26.03 8.81
C VAL A 67 3.13 -24.74 8.52
N TYR A 68 3.26 -24.24 7.30
CA TYR A 68 2.53 -23.07 6.80
C TYR A 68 1.04 -23.39 6.65
N VAL A 69 0.18 -22.56 7.27
CA VAL A 69 -1.28 -22.58 7.05
C VAL A 69 -1.67 -21.18 6.57
N SER A 70 -1.94 -21.03 5.28
CA SER A 70 -2.59 -19.83 4.71
C SER A 70 -4.08 -20.07 4.55
N GLY A 71 -4.89 -19.14 5.07
CA GLY A 71 -6.31 -18.99 4.74
C GLY A 71 -6.53 -17.77 3.86
#